data_AF-A0A7Z9AT44-F1
#
_entry.id   AF-A0A7Z9AT44-F1
#
_cell.length_a   1.000
_cell.length_b   1.000
_cell.length_c   1.000
_cell.angle_alpha   90.00
_cell.angle_beta   90.00
_cell.angle_gamma   90.00
#
_symmetry.space_group_name_H-M   'P 1'
#
loop_
_entity.id
_entity.type
_entity.pdbx_description
1 polymer ?
#
loop_
_entity_poly.entity_id
_entity_poly.type
_entity_poly.pdbx_seq_one_letter_code
_entity_poly.pdbx_strand_id
1 'polypeptide(L)' 'MSRKKKFIPEVNQEVECFCCDSNRETPWFYPFSGYVKHVYDNSAMVTIDSTHPDDDGLVVEYHGKTIIPFTEMRAVEC' A
#
# COMPACT_ATOMS: atom_id res chain seq x y z
N MET A 1 8.56 -25.88 1.36
CA MET A 1 8.33 -24.43 1.32
C MET A 1 6.84 -24.17 1.50
N SER A 2 6.41 -23.64 2.65
CA SER A 2 5.01 -23.23 2.83
C SER A 2 4.66 -22.21 1.77
N ARG A 3 3.66 -22.50 0.92
CA ARG A 3 3.02 -21.48 0.10
C ARG A 3 2.46 -20.45 1.08
N LYS A 4 3.16 -19.34 1.30
CA LYS A 4 2.60 -18.18 2.02
C LYS A 4 1.25 -17.93 1.36
N LYS A 5 0.17 -18.02 2.13
CA LYS A 5 -1.17 -17.65 1.62
C LYS A 5 -1.01 -16.25 1.04
N LYS A 6 -1.32 -16.10 -0.24
CA LYS A 6 -1.30 -14.80 -0.90
C LYS A 6 -2.40 -13.99 -0.22
N PHE A 7 -2.02 -12.91 0.46
CA PHE A 7 -3.00 -11.95 0.95
C PHE A 7 -3.77 -11.40 -0.25
N ILE A 8 -5.09 -11.31 -0.16
CA ILE A 8 -5.94 -10.72 -1.20
C ILE A 8 -6.78 -9.66 -0.47
N PRO A 9 -6.54 -8.37 -0.72
CA PRO A 9 -7.30 -7.31 -0.09
C PRO A 9 -8.73 -7.20 -0.66
N GLU A 10 -9.63 -6.64 0.14
CA GLU A 10 -10.98 -6.25 -0.26
C GLU A 10 -11.09 -4.74 -0.47
N VAL A 11 -12.03 -4.28 -1.29
CA VAL A 11 -12.28 -2.84 -1.48
C VAL A 11 -12.78 -2.24 -0.16
N ASN A 12 -12.28 -1.06 0.18
CA ASN A 12 -12.45 -0.33 1.46
C ASN A 12 -11.79 -0.99 2.67
N GLN A 13 -10.99 -2.05 2.49
CA GLN A 13 -10.18 -2.60 3.57
C GLN A 13 -9.01 -1.66 3.89
N GLU A 14 -8.80 -1.41 5.18
CA GLU A 14 -7.61 -0.73 5.67
C GLU A 14 -6.40 -1.69 5.60
N VAL A 15 -5.32 -1.20 4.99
CA VAL A 15 -4.09 -1.95 4.81
C VAL A 15 -2.89 -1.11 5.21
N GLU A 16 -1.93 -1.76 5.85
CA GLU A 16 -0.58 -1.23 6.02
C GLU A 16 0.29 -1.70 4.85
N CYS A 17 0.94 -0.76 4.19
CA CYS A 17 1.83 -0.98 3.06
C CYS A 17 3.28 -0.90 3.50
N PHE A 18 4.13 -1.78 2.99
CA PHE A 18 5.56 -1.86 3.31
C PHE A 18 6.38 -2.21 2.06
N CYS A 19 7.63 -1.77 2.00
CA CYS A 19 8.51 -2.11 0.89
C CYS A 19 9.31 -3.39 1.19
N CYS A 20 9.28 -4.35 0.25
CA CYS A 20 10.10 -5.56 0.35
C CYS A 20 11.50 -5.39 -0.25
N ASP A 21 11.71 -4.39 -1.10
CA ASP A 21 12.99 -4.11 -1.77
C ASP A 21 13.40 -2.65 -1.51
N SER A 22 14.37 -2.47 -0.62
CA SER A 22 14.91 -1.15 -0.26
C SER A 22 15.59 -0.41 -1.43
N ASN A 23 15.83 -1.08 -2.57
CA ASN A 23 16.42 -0.46 -3.75
C ASN A 23 15.38 -0.02 -4.78
N ARG A 24 14.09 -0.34 -4.58
CA ARG A 24 13.03 0.12 -5.49
C ARG A 24 12.82 1.61 -5.27
N GLU A 25 12.96 2.38 -6.34
CA GLU A 25 12.59 3.79 -6.33
C GLU A 25 11.06 3.90 -6.19
N THR A 26 10.62 4.41 -5.05
CA THR A 26 9.22 4.68 -4.77
C THR A 26 9.08 6.10 -4.26
N PRO A 27 8.04 6.84 -4.68
CA PRO A 27 7.85 8.20 -4.20
C PRO A 27 7.55 8.23 -2.70
N TRP A 28 6.88 7.20 -2.16
CA TRP A 28 6.43 7.16 -0.76
C TRP A 28 7.48 6.62 0.20
N PHE A 29 7.55 7.19 1.40
CA PHE A 29 8.21 6.59 2.54
C PHE A 29 7.35 5.48 3.15
N TYR A 30 7.93 4.29 3.27
CA TYR A 30 7.30 3.15 3.93
C TYR A 30 7.75 3.04 5.40
N PRO A 31 6.91 2.46 6.29
CA PRO A 31 5.53 2.01 6.05
C PRO A 31 4.52 3.17 6.07
N PHE A 32 3.39 2.97 5.41
CA PHE A 32 2.23 3.87 5.45
C PHE A 32 0.92 3.07 5.45
N SER A 33 -0.18 3.67 5.88
CA SER A 33 -1.51 3.04 5.88
C SER A 33 -2.46 3.72 4.89
N GLY A 34 -3.46 2.97 4.46
CA GLY A 34 -4.50 3.49 3.59
C GLY A 34 -5.60 2.47 3.30
N TYR A 35 -6.55 2.90 2.48
CA TYR A 35 -7.72 2.11 2.11
C TYR A 35 -7.64 1.62 0.68
N VAL A 36 -7.97 0.34 0.48
CA VAL A 36 -8.01 -0.27 -0.84
C VAL A 36 -9.15 0.33 -1.65
N LYS A 37 -8.81 0.98 -2.76
CA LYS A 37 -9.77 1.59 -3.68
C LYS A 37 -10.17 0.66 -4.82
N HIS A 38 -9.22 -0.12 -5.32
CA HIS A 38 -9.43 -1.03 -6.44
C HIS A 38 -8.46 -2.20 -6.34
N VAL A 39 -8.93 -3.39 -6.71
CA VAL A 39 -8.15 -4.64 -6.68
C VAL A 39 -7.89 -5.09 -8.12
N TYR A 40 -6.61 -5.21 -8.48
CA TYR A 40 -6.14 -5.80 -9.73
C TYR A 40 -5.74 -7.27 -9.50
N ASP A 41 -5.26 -7.96 -10.55
CA ASP A 41 -4.91 -9.39 -10.47
C ASP A 41 -3.83 -9.71 -9.40
N ASN A 42 -2.89 -8.80 -9.17
CA ASN A 42 -1.71 -9.02 -8.28
C ASN A 42 -1.36 -7.82 -7.38
N SER A 43 -2.12 -6.74 -7.46
CA SER A 43 -1.87 -5.49 -6.76
C SER A 43 -3.19 -4.80 -6.45
N ALA A 44 -3.16 -3.82 -5.56
CA ALA A 44 -4.30 -2.96 -5.32
C ALA A 44 -3.91 -1.50 -5.39
N MET A 45 -4.83 -0.67 -5.86
CA MET A 45 -4.76 0.77 -5.67
C MET A 45 -5.17 1.08 -4.24
N VAL A 46 -4.31 1.79 -3.51
CA VAL A 46 -4.54 2.24 -2.14
C VAL A 46 -4.68 3.76 -2.16
N THR A 47 -5.68 4.27 -1.46
CA THR A 47 -5.78 5.68 -1.10
C THR A 47 -5.12 5.85 0.27
N ILE A 48 -4.06 6.62 0.33
CA ILE A 48 -3.23 6.82 1.52
C ILE A 48 -4.03 7.62 2.56
N ASP A 49 -4.04 7.11 3.79
CA ASP A 49 -4.69 7.73 4.94
C ASP A 49 -3.66 8.39 5.85
N SER A 50 -2.57 7.69 6.16
CA SER A 50 -1.46 8.19 6.98
C SER A 50 -0.12 7.82 6.37
N THR A 51 0.76 8.80 6.21
CA THR A 51 2.10 8.67 5.61
C THR A 51 3.11 9.58 6.33
N HIS A 52 4.37 9.61 5.86
CA HIS A 52 5.40 10.45 6.43
C HIS A 52 5.14 11.94 6.10
N PRO A 53 5.43 12.90 7.00
CA PRO A 53 5.20 14.34 6.72
C PRO A 53 5.91 14.86 5.47
N ASP A 54 7.05 14.28 5.12
CA ASP A 54 7.80 14.65 3.90
C ASP A 54 7.06 14.23 2.62
N ASP A 55 6.06 13.34 2.71
CA ASP A 55 5.24 12.89 1.59
C ASP A 55 4.00 13.79 1.37
N ASP A 56 3.78 14.83 2.18
CA ASP A 56 2.61 15.73 2.07
C ASP A 56 2.49 16.35 0.67
N GLY A 57 3.61 16.70 0.03
CA GLY A 57 3.63 17.20 -1.34
C GLY A 57 3.20 16.15 -2.36
N LEU A 58 3.56 14.89 -2.13
CA LEU A 58 3.22 13.76 -3.00
C LEU A 58 1.74 13.37 -2.88
N VAL A 59 1.12 13.56 -1.70
CA VAL A 59 -0.32 13.41 -1.53
C VAL A 59 -1.08 14.33 -2.50
N VAL A 60 -0.58 15.55 -2.74
CA VAL A 60 -1.19 16.48 -3.70
C VAL A 60 -0.92 16.02 -5.14
N GLU A 61 0.32 15.69 -5.48
CA GLU A 61 0.73 15.33 -6.86
C GLU A 61 0.09 14.03 -7.35
N TYR A 62 0.04 13.01 -6.50
CA TYR A 62 -0.50 11.68 -6.83
C TYR A 62 -1.95 11.49 -6.36
N HIS A 63 -2.60 12.57 -5.91
CA HIS A 63 -3.95 12.54 -5.34
C HIS A 63 -4.10 11.50 -4.22
N GLY A 64 -3.05 11.30 -3.42
CA GLY A 64 -2.98 10.32 -2.34
C GLY A 64 -3.19 8.88 -2.79
N LYS A 65 -2.86 8.52 -4.04
CA LYS A 65 -3.09 7.17 -4.57
C LYS A 65 -1.79 6.51 -4.99
N THR A 66 -1.70 5.22 -4.74
CA THR A 66 -0.57 4.40 -5.14
C THR A 66 -0.98 2.96 -5.43
N ILE A 67 -0.20 2.25 -6.23
CA ILE A 67 -0.43 0.83 -6.56
C ILE A 67 0.58 -0.01 -5.79
N ILE A 68 0.08 -0.90 -4.95
CA ILE A 68 0.90 -1.73 -4.07
C ILE A 68 0.66 -3.22 -4.39
N PRO A 69 1.72 -4.02 -4.59
CA PRO A 69 1.61 -5.46 -4.72
C PRO A 69 1.01 -6.12 -3.48
N PHE A 70 0.26 -7.21 -3.63
CA PHE A 70 -0.27 -7.97 -2.49
C PHE A 70 0.80 -8.50 -1.53
N THR A 71 2.03 -8.65 -2.02
CA THR A 71 3.18 -9.08 -1.21
C THR A 71 3.71 -7.99 -0.28
N GLU A 72 3.31 -6.74 -0.51
CA GLU A 72 3.79 -5.52 0.13
C GLU A 72 2.68 -4.81 0.93
N MET A 73 1.62 -5.54 1.25
CA MET A 73 0.52 -5.04 2.08
C MET A 73 0.00 -6.13 3.01
N ARG A 74 -0.55 -5.70 4.14
CA ARG A 74 -1.27 -6.55 5.09
C ARG A 74 -2.48 -5.81 5.64
N ALA A 75 -3.52 -6.55 6.02
CA ALA A 75 -4.65 -5.98 6.75
C ALA A 75 -4.16 -5.34 8.05
N VAL A 76 -4.67 -4.14 8.36
CA VAL A 76 -4.57 -3.61 9.71
C VAL A 76 -5.54 -4.43 10.57
N GLU A 77 -5.03 -5.12 11.59
CA GLU A 77 -5.89 -5.83 12.55
C GLU A 77 -6.48 -4.78 13.50
N CYS A 78 -7.81 -4.60 13.46
CA CYS A 78 -8.55 -3.80 14.44
C CYS A 78 -8.60 -4.47 15.82
#